data_AF-A0A9W6TFL3-F1
#
_entry.id   AF-A0A9W6TFL3-F1
#
_cell.length_a   1.000
_cell.length_b   1.000
_cell.length_c   1.000
_cell.angle_alpha   90.00
_cell.angle_beta   90.00
_cell.angle_gamma   90.00
#
_symmetry.space_group_name_H-M   'P 1'
#
loop_
_entity.id
_entity.type
_entity.pdbx_description
1 polymer ?
#
loop_
_entity_poly.entity_id
_entity_poly.type
_entity_poly.pdbx_seq_one_letter_code
_entity_poly.pdbx_strand_id
1 'polypeptide(L)'
;MGTKRSAEGEAADAGAAKRRKCPYLDTVNHQLLDFDFEKVCSISLSDQNVYACLVCGKYFKGRGRSTHAFTHSVQSGHHVFINLQTDRIYCLPDNYEVLDNTLKPVQDALRPSFEPAQIARLDQNRILAQDAFGVSYLPGFIGLNNLKHTDYINVVVQALAHVPPLRDFFLANQIGKVKSTLVLRFGELLRKMWSPHNFKNTVSAGFENEVAGWGC
;
A
#
# COMPACT_ATOMS: atom_id res chain seq x y z
N MET A 1 5.70 49.67 41.29
CA MET A 1 4.97 48.38 41.27
C MET A 1 4.80 47.97 39.82
N GLY A 2 5.70 47.15 39.28
CA GLY A 2 5.60 46.61 37.93
C GLY A 2 5.82 45.11 38.01
N THR A 3 4.75 44.33 37.84
CA THR A 3 4.79 42.87 37.90
C THR A 3 4.83 42.26 36.50
N LYS A 4 6.01 41.70 36.20
CA LYS A 4 6.35 40.77 35.13
C LYS A 4 5.62 39.43 35.33
N ARG A 5 4.94 38.91 34.30
CA ARG A 5 4.58 37.48 34.11
C ARG A 5 4.65 37.22 32.60
N SER A 6 5.79 36.78 32.09
CA SER A 6 6.16 35.37 31.86
C SER A 6 5.22 34.69 30.85
N ALA A 7 5.60 34.80 29.58
CA ALA A 7 5.12 33.98 28.48
C ALA A 7 6.23 32.96 28.17
N GLU A 8 6.10 31.74 28.66
CA GLU A 8 7.01 30.63 28.40
C GLU A 8 6.24 29.31 28.55
N GLY A 9 6.29 28.45 27.54
CA GLY A 9 5.89 27.05 27.65
C GLY A 9 4.94 26.57 26.54
N GLU A 10 5.50 26.20 25.39
CA GLU A 10 5.22 24.94 24.65
C GLU A 10 5.78 25.06 23.24
N ALA A 11 7.11 25.05 23.14
CA ALA A 11 7.83 24.72 21.93
C ALA A 11 9.03 23.87 22.32
N ALA A 12 9.26 22.81 21.54
CA ALA A 12 10.39 21.89 21.57
C ALA A 12 10.32 20.70 22.55
N ASP A 13 9.69 19.62 22.09
CA ASP A 13 10.33 18.30 22.20
C ASP A 13 10.51 17.71 20.80
N ALA A 14 11.48 18.27 20.09
CA ALA A 14 11.99 17.73 18.83
C ALA A 14 13.49 17.47 19.04
N GLY A 15 13.80 16.50 19.91
CA GLY A 15 15.16 16.17 20.29
C GLY A 15 15.37 14.67 20.50
N ALA A 16 15.96 14.02 19.50
CA ALA A 16 16.75 12.79 19.65
C ALA A 16 16.04 11.50 20.12
N ALA A 17 15.07 10.99 19.35
CA ALA A 17 14.72 9.57 19.45
C ALA A 17 15.81 8.73 18.76
N LYS A 18 16.74 8.16 19.52
CA LYS A 18 17.49 6.94 19.11
C LYS A 18 16.49 6.03 18.39
N ARG A 19 16.78 5.60 17.15
CA ARG A 19 15.95 4.66 16.38
C ARG A 19 15.50 3.51 17.31
N ARG A 20 14.28 3.60 17.83
CA ARG A 20 13.72 2.55 18.68
C ARG A 20 13.43 1.40 17.74
N LYS A 21 14.21 0.32 17.84
CA LYS A 21 13.85 -0.92 17.15
C LYS A 21 12.53 -1.39 17.75
N CYS A 22 11.48 -1.43 16.94
CA CYS A 22 10.19 -1.92 17.37
C CYS A 22 10.32 -3.42 17.71
N PRO A 23 9.89 -3.86 18.90
CA PRO A 23 10.04 -5.26 19.31
C PRO A 23 9.07 -6.20 18.60
N TYR A 24 8.05 -5.66 17.92
CA TYR A 24 6.97 -6.43 17.29
C TYR A 24 7.16 -6.65 15.78
N LEU A 25 8.32 -6.33 15.22
CA LEU A 25 8.58 -6.45 13.78
C LEU A 25 8.50 -7.88 13.26
N ASP A 26 8.82 -8.85 14.12
CA ASP A 26 8.73 -10.29 13.88
C ASP A 26 7.28 -10.80 13.76
N THR A 27 6.31 -10.04 14.26
CA THR A 27 4.87 -10.41 14.18
C THR A 27 4.24 -10.14 12.81
N VAL A 28 4.95 -9.44 11.91
CA VAL A 28 4.45 -9.10 10.58
C VAL A 28 4.31 -10.35 9.72
N ASN A 29 3.13 -10.54 9.13
CA ASN A 29 2.83 -11.71 8.31
C ASN A 29 2.45 -11.31 6.88
N HIS A 30 3.40 -11.42 5.95
CA HIS A 30 3.21 -11.05 4.54
C HIS A 30 2.14 -11.87 3.82
N GLN A 31 1.90 -13.12 4.24
CA GLN A 31 0.94 -14.03 3.58
C GLN A 31 -0.51 -13.58 3.75
N LEU A 32 -0.79 -12.80 4.81
CA LEU A 32 -2.12 -12.30 5.12
C LEU A 32 -2.37 -10.90 4.54
N LEU A 33 -1.36 -10.26 3.94
CA LEU A 33 -1.47 -8.91 3.41
C LEU A 33 -1.99 -8.93 1.98
N ASP A 34 -3.05 -8.16 1.75
CA ASP A 34 -3.64 -7.97 0.43
C ASP A 34 -4.05 -6.51 0.25
N PHE A 35 -3.22 -5.77 -0.48
CA PHE A 35 -3.40 -4.33 -0.71
C PHE A 35 -4.24 -4.00 -1.95
N ASP A 36 -4.88 -5.00 -2.58
CA ASP A 36 -5.71 -4.79 -3.76
C ASP A 36 -7.14 -4.39 -3.41
N PHE A 37 -7.59 -4.72 -2.20
CA PHE A 37 -8.92 -4.36 -1.74
C PHE A 37 -9.10 -2.86 -1.47
N GLU A 38 -10.37 -2.44 -1.48
CA GLU A 38 -10.75 -1.07 -1.17
C GLU A 38 -10.23 -0.65 0.20
N LYS A 39 -9.66 0.55 0.26
CA LYS A 39 -8.95 1.09 1.44
C LYS A 39 -9.94 1.66 2.46
N VAL A 40 -10.90 0.85 2.89
CA VAL A 40 -11.95 1.20 3.87
C VAL A 40 -11.80 0.41 5.17
N CYS A 41 -12.22 1.01 6.27
CA CYS A 41 -12.26 0.35 7.57
C CYS A 41 -13.26 -0.82 7.58
N SER A 42 -12.82 -2.01 7.99
CA SER A 42 -13.66 -3.22 8.03
C SER A 42 -14.79 -3.16 9.07
N ILE A 43 -14.79 -2.18 9.97
CA ILE A 43 -15.83 -1.98 11.00
C ILE A 43 -16.78 -0.85 10.62
N SER A 44 -16.24 0.31 10.26
CA SER A 44 -17.03 1.53 10.05
C SER A 44 -17.23 1.90 8.59
N LEU A 45 -16.66 1.13 7.65
CA LEU A 45 -16.69 1.37 6.19
C LEU A 45 -16.16 2.74 5.75
N SER A 46 -15.49 3.47 6.63
CA SER A 46 -14.92 4.79 6.36
C SER A 46 -13.56 4.63 5.68
N ASP A 47 -13.34 5.44 4.66
CA ASP A 47 -12.11 5.57 3.86
C ASP A 47 -11.09 6.59 4.45
N GLN A 48 -11.46 7.27 5.53
CA GLN A 48 -10.64 8.30 6.15
C GLN A 48 -9.63 7.72 7.14
N ASN A 49 -8.34 8.06 6.97
CA ASN A 49 -7.26 7.69 7.88
C ASN A 49 -7.26 6.18 8.19
N VAL A 50 -7.26 5.36 7.14
CA VAL A 50 -7.30 3.89 7.27
C VAL A 50 -5.89 3.31 7.42
N TYR A 51 -5.78 2.34 8.33
CA TYR A 51 -4.58 1.63 8.67
C TYR A 51 -4.77 0.14 8.40
N ALA A 52 -3.81 -0.50 7.75
CA ALA A 52 -3.78 -1.95 7.62
C ALA A 52 -2.95 -2.57 8.74
N CYS A 53 -3.51 -3.57 9.40
CA CYS A 53 -2.81 -4.37 10.40
C CYS A 53 -1.83 -5.31 9.69
N LEU A 54 -0.53 -5.18 9.97
CA LEU A 54 0.50 -5.98 9.30
C LEU A 54 0.57 -7.44 9.80
N VAL A 55 -0.18 -7.77 10.85
CA VAL A 55 -0.24 -9.12 11.43
C VAL A 55 -1.39 -9.95 10.82
N CYS A 56 -2.55 -9.33 10.54
CA CYS A 56 -3.73 -10.06 10.05
C CYS A 56 -4.36 -9.51 8.77
N GLY A 57 -3.80 -8.45 8.17
CA GLY A 57 -4.28 -7.88 6.91
C GLY A 57 -5.56 -7.05 6.97
N LYS A 58 -6.27 -7.01 8.10
CA LYS A 58 -7.52 -6.24 8.25
C LYS A 58 -7.28 -4.73 8.31
N TYR A 59 -8.27 -3.97 7.84
CA TYR A 59 -8.20 -2.51 7.75
C TYR A 59 -9.04 -1.83 8.83
N PHE A 60 -8.47 -0.82 9.49
CA PHE A 60 -9.09 -0.13 10.61
C PHE A 60 -8.93 1.38 10.52
N LYS A 61 -9.97 2.11 10.91
CA LYS A 61 -9.94 3.57 10.97
C LYS A 61 -9.12 4.05 12.16
N GLY A 62 -8.24 5.02 11.90
CA GLY A 62 -7.58 5.90 12.87
C GLY A 62 -6.59 5.20 13.80
N ARG A 63 -5.77 5.98 14.50
CA ARG A 63 -4.78 5.50 15.49
C ARG A 63 -4.95 6.05 16.92
N GLY A 64 -5.99 6.85 17.13
CA GLY A 64 -6.26 7.47 18.44
C GLY A 64 -6.89 6.48 19.42
N ARG A 65 -6.91 6.81 20.72
CA ARG A 65 -7.40 5.89 21.77
C ARG A 65 -8.83 5.36 21.59
N SER A 66 -9.69 6.12 20.88
CA SER A 66 -11.08 5.75 20.59
C SER A 66 -11.28 5.17 19.19
N THR A 67 -10.21 4.85 18.46
CA THR A 67 -10.30 4.39 17.08
C THR A 67 -10.16 2.89 16.96
N HIS A 68 -10.65 2.33 15.86
CA HIS A 68 -10.71 0.90 15.64
C HIS A 68 -9.31 0.25 15.61
N ALA A 69 -8.29 0.90 15.03
CA ALA A 69 -6.95 0.31 15.00
C ALA A 69 -6.32 0.24 16.41
N PHE A 70 -6.56 1.26 17.24
CA PHE A 70 -6.10 1.25 18.64
C PHE A 70 -6.78 0.13 19.42
N THR A 71 -8.10 0.04 19.37
CA THR A 71 -8.87 -1.03 20.02
C THR A 71 -8.42 -2.41 19.53
N HIS A 72 -8.23 -2.58 18.21
CA HIS A 72 -7.73 -3.82 17.62
C HIS A 72 -6.34 -4.20 18.14
N SER A 73 -5.44 -3.22 18.30
CA SER A 73 -4.09 -3.48 18.80
C SER A 73 -4.09 -4.06 20.22
N VAL A 74 -4.93 -3.50 21.10
CA VAL A 74 -5.03 -3.93 22.50
C VAL A 74 -5.78 -5.25 22.62
N GLN A 75 -6.88 -5.44 21.87
CA GLN A 75 -7.72 -6.64 21.97
C GLN A 75 -7.09 -7.87 21.32
N SER A 76 -6.41 -7.70 20.18
CA SER A 76 -5.83 -8.81 19.43
C SER A 76 -4.33 -8.98 19.66
N GLY A 77 -3.67 -8.05 20.37
CA GLY A 77 -2.21 -8.04 20.52
C GLY A 77 -1.47 -7.81 19.20
N HIS A 78 -2.10 -7.15 18.21
CA HIS A 78 -1.48 -6.85 16.92
C HIS A 78 -0.97 -5.41 16.94
N HIS A 79 0.34 -5.22 17.00
CA HIS A 79 0.91 -3.91 17.32
C HIS A 79 1.35 -3.09 16.09
N VAL A 80 1.57 -3.72 14.93
CA VAL A 80 2.17 -3.04 13.77
C VAL A 80 1.13 -2.72 12.70
N PHE A 81 1.05 -1.45 12.29
CA PHE A 81 0.08 -0.95 11.33
C PHE A 81 0.70 -0.01 10.30
N ILE A 82 0.30 -0.12 9.03
CA ILE A 82 0.68 0.83 7.97
C ILE A 82 -0.49 1.74 7.63
N ASN A 83 -0.25 3.04 7.49
CA ASN A 83 -1.23 3.99 6.99
C ASN A 83 -1.36 3.87 5.46
N LEU A 84 -2.55 3.56 4.95
CA LEU A 84 -2.77 3.26 3.53
C LEU A 84 -2.68 4.47 2.59
N GLN A 85 -2.62 5.69 3.14
CA GLN A 85 -2.49 6.94 2.38
C GLN A 85 -1.03 7.42 2.36
N THR A 86 -0.38 7.42 3.53
CA THR A 86 0.97 7.99 3.71
C THR A 86 2.10 6.97 3.72
N ASP A 87 1.79 5.67 3.69
CA ASP A 87 2.73 4.54 3.72
C ASP A 87 3.63 4.49 4.99
N ARG A 88 3.29 5.31 5.98
CA ARG A 88 3.98 5.37 7.29
C ARG A 88 3.50 4.25 8.20
N ILE A 89 4.45 3.64 8.90
CA ILE A 89 4.20 2.49 9.76
C ILE A 89 4.25 2.93 11.22
N TYR A 90 3.28 2.47 12.01
CA TYR A 90 3.11 2.84 13.40
C TYR A 90 2.98 1.60 14.27
N CYS A 91 3.54 1.70 15.47
CA CYS A 91 3.31 0.75 16.54
C CYS A 91 2.18 1.28 17.44
N LEU A 92 1.11 0.51 17.62
CA LEU A 92 0.02 0.77 18.56
C LEU A 92 0.03 -0.30 19.65
N PRO A 93 -0.38 -0.01 20.90
CA PRO A 93 -1.03 1.24 21.36
C PRO A 93 -0.05 2.39 21.67
N ASP A 94 1.26 2.14 21.68
CA ASP A 94 2.28 3.13 22.07
C ASP A 94 2.39 4.35 21.14
N ASN A 95 1.80 4.26 19.95
CA ASN A 95 1.62 5.34 18.97
C ASN A 95 2.92 6.06 18.57
N TYR A 96 3.96 5.29 18.24
CA TYR A 96 5.20 5.80 17.66
C TYR A 96 5.38 5.30 16.22
N GLU A 97 6.08 6.09 15.40
CA GLU A 97 6.42 5.73 14.03
C GLU A 97 7.62 4.75 14.01
N VAL A 98 7.49 3.70 13.21
CA VAL A 98 8.49 2.65 13.06
C VAL A 98 9.28 2.92 11.79
N LEU A 99 10.57 3.24 11.96
CA LEU A 99 11.50 3.52 10.86
C LEU A 99 12.51 2.37 10.74
N ASP A 100 12.14 1.33 9.97
CA ASP A 100 12.98 0.15 9.76
C ASP A 100 12.97 -0.30 8.30
N ASN A 101 14.15 -0.59 7.74
CA ASN A 101 14.32 -1.01 6.36
C ASN A 101 13.74 -2.41 6.08
N THR A 102 13.57 -3.25 7.10
CA THR A 102 12.94 -4.58 6.98
C THR A 102 11.49 -4.50 6.51
N LEU A 103 10.83 -3.35 6.70
CA LEU A 103 9.45 -3.11 6.29
C LEU A 103 9.32 -2.47 4.91
N LYS A 104 10.45 -2.17 4.25
CA LYS A 104 10.47 -1.64 2.89
C LYS A 104 9.69 -2.52 1.89
N PRO A 105 9.78 -3.87 1.92
CA PRO A 105 8.95 -4.73 1.07
C PRO A 105 7.44 -4.52 1.24
N VAL A 106 6.96 -4.19 2.45
CA VAL A 106 5.54 -3.91 2.70
C VAL A 106 5.12 -2.61 2.01
N GLN A 107 5.97 -1.58 2.05
CA GLN A 107 5.73 -0.33 1.36
C GLN A 107 5.77 -0.51 -0.17
N ASP A 108 6.73 -1.29 -0.67
CA ASP A 108 6.89 -1.57 -2.10
C ASP A 108 5.75 -2.46 -2.63
N ALA A 109 5.18 -3.35 -1.82
CA ALA A 109 3.97 -4.09 -2.13
C ALA A 109 2.72 -3.20 -2.17
N LEU A 110 2.60 -2.25 -1.22
CA LEU A 110 1.47 -1.33 -1.15
C LEU A 110 1.48 -0.31 -2.30
N ARG A 111 2.67 0.22 -2.62
CA ARG A 111 2.85 1.26 -3.64
C ARG A 111 4.17 1.05 -4.40
N PRO A 112 4.17 0.14 -5.40
CA PRO A 112 5.34 -0.10 -6.21
C PRO A 112 5.79 1.17 -6.94
N SER A 113 7.09 1.43 -6.94
CA SER A 113 7.73 2.55 -7.65
C SER A 113 8.86 2.04 -8.52
N PHE A 114 9.09 2.67 -9.68
CA PHE A 114 10.09 2.25 -10.64
C PHE A 114 11.02 3.42 -10.98
N GLU A 115 12.31 3.19 -10.84
CA GLU A 115 13.33 4.11 -11.32
C GLU A 115 13.45 4.05 -12.84
N PRO A 116 13.81 5.14 -13.54
CA PRO A 116 13.95 5.15 -14.99
C PRO A 116 14.89 4.06 -15.52
N ALA A 117 15.97 3.76 -14.78
CA ALA A 117 16.91 2.70 -15.12
C ALA A 117 16.33 1.28 -14.93
N GLN A 118 15.33 1.10 -14.06
CA GLN A 118 14.60 -0.16 -13.95
C GLN A 118 13.64 -0.31 -15.14
N ILE A 119 12.88 0.74 -15.47
CA ILE A 119 11.94 0.75 -16.59
C ILE A 119 12.63 0.38 -17.91
N ALA A 120 13.77 1.00 -18.20
CA ALA A 120 14.55 0.75 -19.42
C ALA A 120 15.03 -0.71 -19.59
N ARG A 121 15.03 -1.51 -18.52
CA ARG A 121 15.49 -2.91 -18.52
C ARG A 121 14.34 -3.92 -18.43
N LEU A 122 13.09 -3.47 -18.31
CA LEU A 122 11.94 -4.37 -18.10
C LEU A 122 11.73 -5.37 -19.24
N ASP A 123 11.89 -4.95 -20.49
CA ASP A 123 11.68 -5.82 -21.66
C ASP A 123 12.70 -6.97 -21.74
N GLN A 124 13.86 -6.77 -21.13
CA GLN A 124 14.95 -7.75 -21.07
C GLN A 124 14.90 -8.58 -19.79
N ASN A 125 14.01 -8.25 -18.85
CA ASN A 125 13.91 -8.96 -17.60
C ASN A 125 13.42 -10.40 -17.84
N ARG A 126 14.19 -11.37 -17.34
CA ARG A 126 13.84 -12.80 -17.29
C ARG A 126 13.92 -13.35 -15.86
N ILE A 127 14.12 -12.46 -14.88
CA ILE A 127 14.27 -12.81 -13.48
C ILE A 127 12.88 -13.05 -12.90
N LEU A 128 12.69 -14.24 -12.33
CA LEU A 128 11.48 -14.57 -11.57
C LEU A 128 11.53 -13.89 -10.20
N ALA A 129 10.42 -13.26 -9.84
CA ALA A 129 10.14 -12.83 -8.48
C ALA A 129 9.42 -13.96 -7.72
N GLN A 130 9.34 -13.83 -6.39
CA GLN A 130 8.64 -14.77 -5.54
C GLN A 130 7.62 -14.04 -4.68
N ASP A 131 6.44 -14.63 -4.54
CA ASP A 131 5.40 -14.12 -3.65
C ASP A 131 5.65 -14.55 -2.18
N ALA A 132 4.75 -14.16 -1.27
CA ALA A 132 4.88 -14.47 0.16
C ALA A 132 4.74 -15.97 0.49
N PHE A 133 4.27 -16.79 -0.47
CA PHE A 133 4.15 -18.24 -0.36
C PHE A 133 5.31 -18.97 -1.06
N GLY A 134 6.25 -18.24 -1.67
CA GLY A 134 7.38 -18.79 -2.41
C GLY A 134 7.03 -19.22 -3.84
N VAL A 135 5.85 -18.87 -4.34
CA VAL A 135 5.46 -19.16 -5.72
C VAL A 135 6.20 -18.19 -6.64
N SER A 136 6.92 -18.74 -7.60
CA SER A 136 7.69 -17.93 -8.56
C SER A 136 6.77 -17.37 -9.65
N TYR A 137 6.96 -16.09 -9.99
CA TYR A 137 6.23 -15.43 -11.06
C TYR A 137 7.15 -14.48 -11.84
N LEU A 138 6.80 -14.20 -13.09
CA LEU A 138 7.51 -13.22 -13.91
C LEU A 138 6.74 -11.89 -13.84
N PRO A 139 7.34 -10.79 -13.37
CA PRO A 139 6.66 -9.48 -13.37
C PRO A 139 6.17 -9.10 -14.77
N GLY A 140 4.95 -8.58 -14.84
CA GLY A 140 4.20 -8.33 -16.09
C GLY A 140 3.30 -9.52 -16.48
N PHE A 141 3.70 -10.76 -16.18
CA PHE A 141 2.98 -11.98 -16.54
C PHE A 141 2.33 -12.63 -15.30
N ILE A 142 1.47 -11.87 -14.64
CA ILE A 142 0.72 -12.33 -13.46
C ILE A 142 -0.77 -12.50 -13.78
N GLY A 143 -1.45 -13.35 -13.02
CA GLY A 143 -2.89 -13.54 -13.16
C GLY A 143 -3.67 -12.31 -12.69
N LEU A 144 -4.76 -11.99 -13.38
CA LEU A 144 -5.75 -11.02 -12.90
C LEU A 144 -6.97 -11.76 -12.38
N ASN A 145 -7.44 -11.41 -11.18
CA ASN A 145 -8.61 -12.05 -10.59
C ASN A 145 -9.86 -11.78 -11.44
N ASN A 146 -10.71 -12.79 -11.62
CA ASN A 146 -11.97 -12.65 -12.37
C ASN A 146 -13.14 -12.49 -11.38
N LEU A 147 -13.80 -11.33 -11.40
CA LEU A 147 -14.98 -11.05 -10.59
C LEU A 147 -16.25 -11.48 -11.35
N LYS A 148 -16.25 -12.75 -11.78
CA LYS A 148 -17.32 -13.48 -12.49
C LYS A 148 -17.46 -13.19 -13.99
N HIS A 149 -17.35 -11.94 -14.46
CA HIS A 149 -17.48 -11.58 -15.89
C HIS A 149 -16.47 -10.51 -16.37
N THR A 150 -15.28 -10.45 -15.79
CA THR A 150 -14.29 -9.40 -16.10
C THR A 150 -13.13 -9.92 -16.97
N ASP A 151 -13.27 -11.11 -17.55
CA ASP A 151 -12.27 -11.77 -18.38
C ASP A 151 -11.88 -10.95 -19.62
N TYR A 152 -12.85 -10.33 -20.31
CA TYR A 152 -12.57 -9.44 -21.43
C TYR A 152 -11.74 -8.21 -21.02
N ILE A 153 -12.02 -7.62 -19.85
CA ILE A 153 -11.24 -6.51 -19.30
C ILE A 153 -9.84 -6.99 -18.98
N ASN A 154 -9.70 -8.15 -18.35
CA ASN A 154 -8.40 -8.73 -18.02
C ASN A 154 -7.55 -8.94 -19.28
N VAL A 155 -8.13 -9.42 -20.38
CA VAL A 155 -7.41 -9.56 -21.66
C VAL A 155 -6.95 -8.19 -22.20
N VAL A 156 -7.82 -7.18 -22.20
CA VAL A 156 -7.49 -5.83 -22.67
C VAL A 156 -6.39 -5.21 -21.80
N VAL A 157 -6.51 -5.31 -20.47
CA VAL A 157 -5.50 -4.82 -19.53
C VAL A 157 -4.16 -5.51 -19.76
N GLN A 158 -4.14 -6.83 -19.91
CA GLN A 158 -2.93 -7.58 -20.21
C GLN A 158 -2.30 -7.13 -21.53
N ALA A 159 -3.09 -6.95 -22.58
CA ALA A 159 -2.60 -6.47 -23.87
C ALA A 159 -1.98 -5.06 -23.74
N LEU A 160 -2.68 -4.12 -23.09
CA LEU A 160 -2.20 -2.76 -22.88
C LEU A 160 -0.97 -2.69 -21.97
N ALA A 161 -0.89 -3.54 -20.95
CA ALA A 161 0.23 -3.61 -20.02
C ALA A 161 1.54 -4.07 -20.67
N HIS A 162 1.45 -4.71 -21.84
CA HIS A 162 2.60 -5.16 -22.62
C HIS A 162 2.91 -4.25 -23.82
N VAL A 163 2.25 -3.09 -23.94
CA VAL A 163 2.64 -2.04 -24.90
C VAL A 163 3.70 -1.15 -24.22
N PRO A 164 5.00 -1.26 -24.58
CA PRO A 164 6.09 -0.61 -23.83
C PRO A 164 5.93 0.89 -23.61
N PRO A 165 5.61 1.73 -24.62
CA PRO A 165 5.50 3.17 -24.38
C PRO A 165 4.33 3.54 -23.46
N LEU A 166 3.25 2.75 -23.48
CA LEU A 166 2.10 2.96 -22.59
C LEU A 166 2.44 2.52 -21.17
N ARG A 167 3.01 1.32 -21.02
CA ARG A 167 3.49 0.77 -19.75
C ARG A 167 4.44 1.77 -19.08
N ASP A 168 5.49 2.18 -19.79
CA ASP A 168 6.56 2.99 -19.23
C ASP A 168 6.06 4.36 -18.74
N PHE A 169 5.09 4.96 -19.46
CA PHE A 169 4.41 6.18 -19.04
C PHE A 169 3.72 6.03 -17.66
N PHE A 170 2.98 4.94 -17.47
CA PHE A 170 2.28 4.67 -16.20
C PHE A 170 3.22 4.23 -15.07
N LEU A 171 4.29 3.48 -15.38
CA LEU A 171 5.29 3.05 -14.40
C LEU A 171 6.14 4.22 -13.90
N ALA A 172 6.51 5.16 -14.77
CA ALA A 172 7.20 6.39 -14.41
C ALA A 172 6.33 7.38 -13.60
N ASN A 173 5.05 7.04 -13.37
CA ASN A 173 4.07 7.84 -12.64
C ASN A 173 3.95 9.29 -13.16
N GLN A 174 4.06 9.48 -14.48
CA GLN A 174 4.00 10.79 -15.14
C GLN A 174 2.56 11.30 -15.37
N ILE A 175 1.60 10.78 -14.59
CA ILE A 175 0.16 11.03 -14.73
C ILE A 175 -0.22 12.49 -14.34
N GLY A 176 0.70 13.24 -13.73
CA GLY A 176 0.53 14.67 -13.46
C GLY A 176 -0.68 14.98 -12.57
N LYS A 177 -1.47 16.00 -12.93
CA LYS A 177 -2.68 16.43 -12.21
C LYS A 177 -3.98 15.82 -12.76
N VAL A 178 -3.92 14.65 -13.40
CA VAL A 178 -5.13 13.99 -13.92
C VAL A 178 -6.07 13.64 -12.76
N LYS A 179 -7.35 13.99 -12.92
CA LYS A 179 -8.41 13.73 -11.93
C LYS A 179 -9.21 12.46 -12.22
N SER A 180 -9.01 11.85 -13.39
CA SER A 180 -9.74 10.64 -13.78
C SER A 180 -9.30 9.48 -12.91
N THR A 181 -10.24 8.96 -12.11
CA THR A 181 -10.02 7.81 -11.24
C THR A 181 -9.56 6.60 -12.04
N LEU A 182 -10.16 6.37 -13.21
CA LEU A 182 -9.79 5.27 -14.11
C LEU A 182 -8.30 5.32 -14.49
N VAL A 183 -7.78 6.49 -14.86
CA VAL A 183 -6.36 6.65 -15.24
C VAL A 183 -5.44 6.40 -14.05
N LEU A 184 -5.82 6.89 -12.86
CA LEU A 184 -5.06 6.68 -11.63
C LEU A 184 -5.04 5.19 -11.26
N ARG A 185 -6.19 4.52 -11.28
CA ARG A 185 -6.33 3.09 -10.96
C ARG A 185 -5.65 2.20 -11.98
N PHE A 186 -5.74 2.52 -13.27
CA PHE A 186 -5.04 1.79 -14.31
C PHE A 186 -3.51 1.88 -14.12
N GLY A 187 -3.00 3.06 -13.78
CA GLY A 187 -1.59 3.23 -13.42
C GLY A 187 -1.18 2.45 -12.16
N GLU A 188 -2.03 2.43 -11.13
CA GLU A 188 -1.80 1.62 -9.92
C GLU A 188 -1.74 0.13 -10.25
N LEU A 189 -2.66 -0.36 -11.09
CA LEU A 189 -2.70 -1.73 -11.54
C LEU A 189 -1.44 -2.10 -12.33
N LEU A 190 -1.03 -1.29 -13.30
CA LEU A 190 0.19 -1.52 -14.10
C LEU A 190 1.43 -1.63 -13.21
N ARG A 191 1.56 -0.73 -12.23
CA ARG A 191 2.69 -0.77 -11.28
C ARG A 191 2.68 -2.04 -10.44
N LYS A 192 1.51 -2.52 -10.00
CA LYS A 192 1.39 -3.81 -9.31
C LYS A 192 1.70 -4.99 -10.23
N MET A 193 1.21 -4.99 -11.46
CA MET A 193 1.47 -6.06 -12.43
C MET A 193 2.97 -6.26 -12.71
N TRP A 194 3.70 -5.16 -12.86
CA TRP A 194 5.13 -5.18 -13.15
C TRP A 194 6.02 -5.17 -11.89
N SER A 195 5.44 -5.24 -10.69
CA SER A 195 6.19 -5.24 -9.42
C SER A 195 6.83 -6.60 -9.12
N PRO A 196 8.13 -6.65 -8.79
CA PRO A 196 8.78 -7.84 -8.27
C PRO A 196 8.53 -8.05 -6.75
N HIS A 197 7.72 -7.20 -6.12
CA HIS A 197 7.52 -7.17 -4.65
C HIS A 197 6.09 -7.52 -4.24
N ASN A 198 5.32 -8.23 -5.08
CA ASN A 198 3.96 -8.59 -4.73
C ASN A 198 3.95 -9.73 -3.72
N PHE A 199 3.08 -9.62 -2.70
CA PHE A 199 2.87 -10.71 -1.74
C PHE A 199 2.02 -11.84 -2.30
N LYS A 200 1.33 -11.62 -3.42
CA LYS A 200 0.55 -12.61 -4.16
C LYS A 200 0.93 -12.56 -5.64
N ASN A 201 0.96 -13.71 -6.29
CA ASN A 201 1.20 -13.83 -7.73
C ASN A 201 -0.05 -13.55 -8.61
N THR A 202 -1.13 -13.08 -8.00
CA THR A 202 -2.35 -12.60 -8.67
C THR A 202 -2.66 -11.19 -8.19
N VAL A 203 -3.17 -10.34 -9.08
CA VAL A 203 -3.62 -8.99 -8.73
C VAL A 203 -5.10 -8.84 -9.07
N SER A 204 -5.86 -8.19 -8.20
CA SER A 204 -7.23 -7.78 -8.55
C SER A 204 -7.17 -6.46 -9.30
N ALA A 205 -7.82 -6.40 -10.46
CA ALA A 205 -8.18 -5.09 -10.97
C ALA A 205 -9.15 -4.46 -9.94
N GLY A 206 -9.03 -3.15 -9.72
CA GLY A 206 -9.82 -2.43 -8.71
C GLY A 206 -10.68 -1.33 -9.31
N PHE A 207 -10.80 -1.29 -10.64
CA PHE A 207 -11.53 -0.26 -11.40
C PHE A 207 -12.69 -0.85 -12.21
N GLU A 208 -12.99 -2.13 -12.05
CA GLU A 208 -14.08 -2.80 -12.75
C GLU A 208 -15.43 -2.16 -12.39
N ASN A 209 -15.59 -1.68 -11.16
CA ASN A 209 -16.77 -0.90 -10.76
C ASN A 209 -16.86 0.45 -11.50
N GLU A 210 -15.73 1.05 -11.89
CA GLU A 210 -15.68 2.31 -12.64
C GLU A 210 -16.00 2.11 -14.13
N VAL A 211 -15.64 0.94 -14.69
CA VAL A 211 -15.91 0.56 -16.08
C VAL A 211 -17.31 -0.06 -16.23
N ALA A 212 -17.77 -0.82 -15.25
CA ALA A 212 -19.11 -1.42 -15.24
C ALA A 212 -20.23 -0.36 -15.20
N GLY A 213 -19.95 0.84 -14.66
CA GLY A 213 -20.88 1.98 -14.73
C GLY A 213 -21.14 2.51 -16.15
N TRP A 214 -20.44 2.02 -17.16
CA TRP A 214 -20.63 2.37 -18.58
C TRP A 214 -21.41 1.29 -19.35
N GLY A 215 -21.82 0.21 -18.68
CA GLY A 215 -22.53 -0.92 -19.27
C GLY A 215 -23.82 -1.23 -18.52
N CYS A 216 -24.80 -0.33 -18.61
CA CYS A 216 -26.25 -0.56 -18.71
C CYS A 216 -27.00 0.76 -18.56
#